data_AF-A0A225WDP5-F1
#
_entry.id   AF-A0A225WDP5-F1
#
_cell.length_a   1.000
_cell.length_b   1.000
_cell.length_c   1.000
_cell.angle_alpha   90.00
_cell.angle_beta   90.00
_cell.angle_gamma   90.00
#
_symmetry.space_group_name_H-M   'P 1'
#
loop_
_entity.id
_entity.type
_entity.pdbx_description
1 polymer ?
#
loop_
_entity_poly.entity_id
_entity_poly.type
_entity_poly.pdbx_seq_one_letter_code
_entity_poly.pdbx_strand_id
1 'polypeptide(L)'
;MNVRAIHPHTRLDRLVCLWAGKRRWCQPRHVYKAAAQAAGRSRGKRNIAHRLENRSAEDPDIHESLLKLSWQEMRRITGISVWGEQVLHRLKLRAFRIWDPTTGHQGCPIEECHQFQPGLGTFSGSVLLLLSGAPFTRRGYHWE
;
A
#
# COMPACT_ATOMS: atom_id res chain seq x y z
N MET A 1 -44.24 32.30 11.61
CA MET A 1 -44.01 31.63 10.31
C MET A 1 -43.59 30.21 10.61
N ASN A 2 -44.41 29.20 10.25
CA ASN A 2 -44.21 27.82 10.70
C ASN A 2 -43.66 26.99 9.53
N VAL A 3 -42.36 26.67 9.54
CA VAL A 3 -41.70 25.87 8.49
C VAL A 3 -42.02 24.39 8.75
N ARG A 4 -42.79 23.76 7.86
CA ARG A 4 -43.30 22.39 8.04
C ARG A 4 -42.38 21.29 7.49
N ALA A 5 -41.45 21.60 6.59
CA ALA A 5 -40.43 20.66 6.12
C ALA A 5 -39.26 21.40 5.44
N ILE A 6 -38.04 20.88 5.63
CA ILE A 6 -36.83 21.28 4.91
C ILE A 6 -36.44 20.08 4.05
N HIS A 7 -36.54 20.20 2.73
CA HIS A 7 -36.06 19.16 1.81
C HIS A 7 -34.63 19.48 1.36
N PRO A 8 -33.66 18.56 1.57
CA PRO A 8 -32.31 18.76 1.08
C PRO A 8 -32.29 18.76 -0.46
N HIS A 9 -31.39 19.58 -1.01
CA HIS A 9 -31.20 19.76 -2.45
C HIS A 9 -30.78 18.43 -3.12
N THR A 10 -31.25 18.15 -4.34
CA THR A 10 -31.08 16.88 -5.07
C THR A 10 -29.61 16.45 -5.32
N ARG A 11 -28.65 17.37 -5.22
CA ARG A 11 -27.20 17.07 -5.27
C ARG A 11 -26.60 16.63 -3.92
N LEU A 12 -27.29 16.90 -2.82
CA LEU A 12 -27.00 16.39 -1.47
C LEU A 12 -27.74 15.06 -1.19
N ASP A 13 -28.54 14.57 -2.14
CA ASP A 13 -29.40 13.38 -2.01
C ASP A 13 -28.62 12.05 -1.91
N ARG A 14 -27.29 12.08 -2.10
CA ARG A 14 -26.39 10.96 -1.78
C ARG A 14 -26.02 10.90 -0.30
N LEU A 15 -26.39 11.90 0.49
CA LEU A 15 -26.37 11.83 1.95
C LEU A 15 -27.68 11.17 2.36
N VAL A 16 -27.67 9.84 2.46
CA VAL A 16 -28.74 9.11 3.12
C VAL A 16 -28.82 9.64 4.55
N CYS A 17 -29.84 10.45 4.84
CA CYS A 17 -30.20 10.75 6.22
C CYS A 17 -30.48 9.39 6.88
N LEU A 18 -29.52 8.90 7.68
CA LEU A 18 -29.76 7.84 8.65
C LEU A 18 -30.65 8.39 9.77
N TRP A 19 -31.81 8.94 9.43
CA TRP A 19 -32.88 9.24 10.36
C TRP A 19 -33.62 7.95 10.64
N ALA A 20 -32.91 7.01 11.26
CA ALA A 20 -33.46 5.76 11.75
C ALA A 20 -34.00 6.02 13.16
N GLY A 21 -35.32 6.13 13.27
CA GLY A 21 -36.01 6.27 14.54
C GLY A 21 -35.49 5.30 15.60
N LYS A 22 -35.15 5.84 16.77
CA LYS A 22 -34.95 5.29 18.13
C LYS A 22 -34.68 3.78 18.40
N ARG A 23 -34.37 2.90 17.44
CA ARG A 23 -34.23 1.44 17.67
C ARG A 23 -33.13 0.72 16.87
N ARG A 24 -32.39 1.37 15.97
CA ARG A 24 -31.31 0.69 15.21
C ARG A 24 -29.91 0.77 15.85
N TRP A 25 -29.72 1.70 16.79
CA TRP A 25 -28.46 1.90 17.53
C TRP A 25 -28.55 1.37 18.98
N CYS A 26 -29.25 0.24 19.20
CA CYS A 26 -29.22 -0.44 20.50
C CYS A 26 -27.88 -1.13 20.78
N GLN A 27 -26.95 -1.13 19.82
CA GLN A 27 -25.64 -1.70 20.00
C GLN A 27 -24.72 -0.69 20.68
N PRO A 28 -24.09 -1.05 21.80
CA PRO A 28 -23.07 -0.22 22.41
C PRO A 28 -21.97 0.14 21.40
N ARG A 29 -21.43 1.35 21.52
CA ARG A 29 -20.35 1.86 20.64
C ARG A 29 -19.19 0.88 20.46
N HIS A 30 -18.86 0.11 21.50
CA HIS A 30 -17.77 -0.87 21.44
C HIS A 30 -18.07 -2.01 20.45
N VAL A 31 -19.31 -2.46 20.35
CA VAL A 31 -19.74 -3.52 19.42
C VAL A 31 -19.59 -3.05 17.98
N TYR A 32 -20.04 -1.83 17.68
CA TYR A 32 -19.85 -1.22 16.37
C TYR A 32 -18.37 -1.11 16.00
N LYS A 33 -17.53 -0.61 16.91
CA LYS A 33 -16.07 -0.49 16.67
C LYS A 33 -15.43 -1.85 16.42
N ALA A 34 -15.79 -2.87 17.19
CA ALA A 34 -15.29 -4.22 17.01
C ALA A 34 -15.68 -4.78 15.64
N ALA A 35 -16.94 -4.61 15.22
CA ALA A 35 -17.43 -5.03 13.90
C ALA A 35 -16.71 -4.28 12.77
N ALA A 36 -16.52 -2.96 12.90
CA ALA A 36 -15.79 -2.16 11.91
C ALA A 36 -14.32 -2.59 11.78
N GLN A 37 -13.64 -2.86 12.90
CA GLN A 37 -12.27 -3.39 12.92
C GLN A 37 -12.19 -4.79 12.32
N ALA A 38 -13.13 -5.69 12.64
CA ALA A 38 -13.20 -7.02 12.06
C ALA A 38 -13.39 -6.96 10.53
N ALA A 39 -14.34 -6.15 10.06
CA ALA A 39 -14.55 -5.93 8.64
C ALA A 39 -13.32 -5.32 7.95
N GLY A 40 -12.64 -4.36 8.60
CA GLY A 40 -11.38 -3.79 8.14
C GLY A 40 -10.28 -4.83 7.99
N ARG A 41 -10.11 -5.71 8.98
CA ARG A 41 -9.15 -6.82 8.95
C ARG A 41 -9.46 -7.80 7.81
N SER A 42 -10.72 -8.18 7.63
CA SER A 42 -11.14 -9.08 6.55
C SER A 42 -10.89 -8.50 5.16
N ARG A 43 -11.18 -7.20 4.96
CA ARG A 43 -10.83 -6.50 3.72
C ARG A 43 -9.32 -6.45 3.51
N GLY A 44 -8.56 -6.16 4.56
CA GLY A 44 -7.09 -6.16 4.52
C GLY A 44 -6.52 -7.51 4.06
N LYS A 45 -7.00 -8.62 4.65
CA LYS A 45 -6.60 -9.98 4.25
C LYS A 45 -6.90 -10.25 2.77
N ARG A 46 -8.11 -9.92 2.31
CA ARG A 46 -8.52 -10.10 0.91
C ARG A 46 -7.67 -9.27 -0.04
N ASN A 47 -7.42 -8.01 0.29
CA ASN A 47 -6.59 -7.13 -0.54
C ASN A 47 -5.14 -7.61 -0.63
N ILE A 48 -4.59 -8.16 0.46
CA ILE A 48 -3.25 -8.76 0.44
C ILE A 48 -3.24 -10.00 -0.47
N ALA A 49 -4.20 -10.91 -0.30
CA ALA A 49 -4.31 -12.11 -1.13
C ALA A 49 -4.39 -11.77 -2.63
N HIS A 50 -5.29 -10.85 -2.99
CA HIS A 50 -5.45 -10.40 -4.37
C HIS A 50 -4.17 -9.77 -4.94
N ARG A 51 -3.44 -8.96 -4.16
CA ARG A 51 -2.17 -8.37 -4.60
C ARG A 51 -1.09 -9.43 -4.83
N LEU A 52 -1.05 -10.45 -3.99
CA LEU A 52 -0.09 -11.54 -4.10
C LEU A 52 -0.39 -12.40 -5.34
N GLU A 53 -1.67 -12.71 -5.58
CA GLU A 53 -2.13 -13.43 -6.77
C GLU A 53 -1.83 -12.67 -8.06
N ASN A 54 -2.14 -11.36 -8.10
CA ASN A 54 -1.76 -10.52 -9.24
C ASN A 54 -0.24 -10.50 -9.44
N ARG A 55 0.54 -10.55 -8.36
CA ARG A 55 2.01 -10.57 -8.48
C ARG A 55 2.50 -11.88 -9.06
N SER A 56 1.99 -13.02 -8.58
CA SER A 56 2.37 -14.31 -9.13
C SER A 56 2.03 -14.44 -10.62
N ALA A 57 0.98 -13.75 -11.08
CA ALA A 57 0.60 -13.74 -12.50
C ALA A 57 1.53 -12.85 -13.36
N GLU A 58 2.05 -11.76 -12.80
CA GLU A 58 2.93 -10.83 -13.54
C GLU A 58 4.40 -11.24 -13.51
N ASP A 59 4.91 -11.64 -12.34
CA ASP A 59 6.32 -11.98 -12.12
C ASP A 59 6.43 -13.11 -11.06
N PRO A 60 6.45 -14.38 -11.51
CA PRO A 60 6.50 -15.53 -10.61
C PRO A 60 7.84 -15.63 -9.87
N ASP A 61 8.95 -15.25 -10.50
CA ASP A 61 10.29 -15.39 -9.95
C ASP A 61 10.52 -14.44 -8.75
N ILE A 62 10.12 -13.17 -8.92
CA ILE A 62 10.16 -12.20 -7.81
C ILE A 62 9.16 -12.59 -6.73
N HIS A 63 7.98 -13.09 -7.11
CA HIS A 63 6.98 -13.54 -6.15
C HIS A 63 7.51 -14.66 -5.26
N GLU A 64 8.07 -15.72 -5.85
CA GLU A 64 8.63 -16.86 -5.12
C GLU A 64 9.79 -16.42 -4.22
N SER A 65 10.70 -15.58 -4.74
CA SER A 65 11.85 -15.07 -3.99
C SER A 65 11.43 -14.29 -2.74
N LEU A 66 10.41 -13.44 -2.85
CA LEU A 66 9.89 -12.66 -1.73
C LEU A 66 9.08 -13.49 -0.73
N LEU A 67 8.47 -14.60 -1.16
CA LEU A 67 7.82 -15.54 -0.26
C LEU A 67 8.82 -16.27 0.64
N LYS A 68 9.97 -16.66 0.08
CA LYS A 68 11.06 -17.33 0.83
C LYS A 68 11.61 -16.44 1.95
N LEU A 69 11.71 -15.14 1.73
CA LEU A 69 12.24 -14.18 2.70
C LEU A 69 11.29 -13.98 3.88
N SER A 70 11.57 -14.52 5.07
CA SER A 70 10.69 -14.37 6.23
C SER A 70 10.64 -12.93 6.78
N TRP A 71 9.59 -12.61 7.56
CA TRP A 71 9.47 -11.31 8.23
C TRP A 71 10.57 -11.09 9.27
N GLN A 72 11.08 -12.16 9.88
CA GLN A 72 12.16 -12.06 10.86
C GLN A 72 13.49 -11.80 10.18
N GLU A 73 13.76 -12.42 9.02
CA GLU A 73 14.97 -12.17 8.24
C GLU A 73 15.03 -10.73 7.74
N MET A 74 13.92 -10.16 7.27
CA MET A 74 13.89 -8.73 6.90
C MET A 74 14.27 -7.80 8.05
N ARG A 75 13.89 -8.12 9.29
CA ARG A 75 14.26 -7.33 10.48
C ARG A 75 15.71 -7.52 10.91
N ARG A 76 16.37 -8.59 10.45
CA ARG A 76 17.77 -8.89 10.76
C ARG A 76 18.75 -8.29 9.77
N ILE A 77 18.26 -7.68 8.69
CA ILE A 77 19.11 -6.99 7.72
C ILE A 77 19.83 -5.83 8.43
N THR A 78 21.15 -5.94 8.56
CA THR A 78 21.98 -4.93 9.20
C THR A 78 22.14 -3.72 8.28
N GLY A 79 22.20 -2.52 8.86
CA GLY A 79 22.35 -1.28 8.11
C GLY A 79 21.07 -0.74 7.45
N ILE A 80 19.93 -1.41 7.64
CA ILE A 80 18.64 -0.88 7.16
C ILE A 80 18.10 0.17 8.14
N SER A 81 17.67 1.32 7.60
CA SER A 81 16.95 2.33 8.39
C SER A 81 15.49 1.89 8.62
N VAL A 82 14.80 2.52 9.58
CA VAL A 82 13.35 2.33 9.80
C VAL A 82 12.55 2.55 8.51
N TRP A 83 13.00 3.50 7.67
CA TRP A 83 12.39 3.74 6.37
C TRP A 83 12.61 2.56 5.40
N GLY A 84 13.83 2.02 5.35
CA GLY A 84 14.13 0.85 4.52
C GLY A 84 13.30 -0.37 4.91
N GLU A 85 13.09 -0.61 6.20
CA GLU A 85 12.21 -1.70 6.66
C GLU A 85 10.77 -1.51 6.17
N GLN A 86 10.24 -0.27 6.20
CA GLN A 86 8.91 0.03 5.67
C GLN A 86 8.82 -0.20 4.16
N VAL A 87 9.88 0.17 3.42
CA VAL A 87 9.95 -0.08 1.97
C VAL A 87 9.94 -1.58 1.68
N LEU A 88 10.75 -2.38 2.38
CA LEU A 88 10.75 -3.84 2.23
C LEU A 88 9.40 -4.45 2.59
N HIS A 89 8.77 -3.99 3.66
CA HIS A 89 7.44 -4.45 4.05
C HIS A 89 6.40 -4.16 2.96
N ARG A 90 6.43 -2.97 2.36
CA ARG A 90 5.55 -2.60 1.25
C ARG A 90 5.87 -3.38 -0.01
N LEU A 91 7.16 -3.61 -0.30
CA LEU A 91 7.60 -4.39 -1.45
C LEU A 91 7.08 -5.82 -1.35
N LYS A 92 7.26 -6.48 -0.20
CA LYS A 92 6.77 -7.85 0.00
C LYS A 92 5.26 -7.97 -0.13
N LEU A 93 4.50 -7.00 0.38
CA LEU A 93 3.03 -6.98 0.29
C LEU A 93 2.49 -6.40 -1.03
N ARG A 94 3.36 -5.99 -1.95
CA ARG A 94 2.98 -5.24 -3.17
C ARG A 94 2.03 -4.08 -2.84
N ALA A 95 2.40 -3.31 -1.81
CA ALA A 95 1.59 -2.26 -1.21
C ALA A 95 2.07 -0.85 -1.58
N PHE A 96 2.77 -0.69 -2.71
CA PHE A 96 3.09 0.62 -3.25
C PHE A 96 1.85 1.26 -3.86
N ARG A 97 1.72 2.56 -3.64
CA ARG A 97 0.63 3.39 -4.20
C ARG A 97 1.06 4.12 -5.46
N ILE A 98 2.32 4.00 -5.84
CA ILE A 98 2.86 4.67 -7.02
C ILE A 98 2.32 3.91 -8.22
N TRP A 99 1.55 4.61 -9.04
CA TRP A 99 1.09 4.12 -10.33
C TRP A 99 1.88 4.87 -11.39
N ASP A 100 2.49 4.13 -12.31
CA ASP A 100 3.16 4.72 -13.45
C ASP A 100 2.18 4.73 -14.64
N PRO A 101 1.70 5.91 -15.05
CA PRO A 101 0.75 6.02 -16.16
C PRO A 101 1.38 5.71 -17.52
N THR A 102 2.72 5.77 -17.65
CA THR A 102 3.41 5.52 -18.92
C THR A 102 3.49 4.04 -19.23
N THR A 103 3.79 3.23 -18.21
CA THR A 103 3.85 1.77 -18.33
C THR A 103 2.50 1.11 -18.05
N GLY A 104 1.57 1.79 -17.39
CA GLY A 104 0.30 1.20 -16.97
C GLY A 104 0.46 0.13 -15.88
N HIS A 105 1.52 0.24 -15.06
CA HIS A 105 1.84 -0.68 -13.97
C HIS A 105 2.08 0.09 -12.66
N GLN A 106 2.23 -0.64 -11.55
CA GLN A 106 2.67 -0.03 -10.30
C GLN A 106 4.13 0.43 -10.45
N GLY A 107 4.39 1.71 -10.20
CA GLY A 107 5.71 2.32 -10.32
C GLY A 107 6.66 1.90 -9.21
N CYS A 108 7.96 1.86 -9.52
CA CYS A 108 9.02 1.61 -8.55
C CYS A 108 9.29 2.87 -7.72
N PRO A 109 9.35 2.79 -6.37
CA PRO A 109 9.64 3.94 -5.50
C PRO A 109 11.13 4.32 -5.47
N ILE A 110 11.99 3.52 -6.06
CA ILE A 110 13.44 3.71 -6.13
C ILE A 110 13.72 4.50 -7.41
N GLU A 111 14.33 5.68 -7.31
CA GLU A 111 14.54 6.56 -8.47
C GLU A 111 15.43 5.91 -9.54
N GLU A 112 16.39 5.09 -9.11
CA GLU A 112 17.29 4.33 -9.97
C GLU A 112 16.55 3.33 -10.87
N CYS A 113 15.37 2.85 -10.46
CA CYS A 113 14.52 2.00 -11.31
C CYS A 113 14.06 2.73 -12.58
N HIS A 114 13.89 4.06 -12.53
CA HIS A 114 13.38 4.86 -13.65
C HIS A 114 14.46 5.04 -14.73
N GLN A 115 15.72 4.79 -14.39
CA GLN A 115 16.86 4.88 -15.30
C GLN A 115 17.17 3.56 -16.00
N PHE A 116 16.56 2.45 -15.58
CA PHE A 116 16.81 1.14 -16.20
C PHE A 116 16.12 1.05 -17.57
N GLN A 117 16.89 1.26 -18.64
CA GLN A 117 16.48 0.94 -20.00
C GLN A 117 16.83 -0.53 -20.31
N PRO A 118 15.86 -1.42 -20.55
CA PRO A 118 16.15 -2.76 -21.02
C PRO A 118 16.64 -2.66 -22.47
N GLY A 119 17.96 -2.77 -22.66
CA GLY A 119 18.58 -2.66 -23.99
C GLY A 119 20.09 -2.46 -24.02
N LEU A 120 20.74 -2.13 -22.89
CA LEU A 120 22.19 -2.01 -22.82
C LEU A 120 22.74 -2.83 -21.65
N GLY A 121 23.13 -4.07 -21.94
CA GLY A 121 23.94 -4.86 -21.02
C GLY A 121 23.52 -6.32 -20.93
N THR A 122 24.02 -7.14 -21.85
CA THR A 122 24.32 -8.55 -21.56
C THR A 122 25.24 -8.62 -20.33
N PHE A 123 24.67 -8.72 -19.13
CA PHE A 123 25.44 -9.06 -17.94
C PHE A 123 25.61 -10.58 -17.89
N SER A 124 26.61 -11.05 -18.64
CA SER A 124 27.35 -12.25 -18.25
C SER A 124 28.22 -11.88 -17.05
N GLY A 125 27.98 -12.55 -15.92
CA GLY A 125 28.95 -12.62 -14.82
C GLY A 125 28.62 -11.79 -13.58
N SER A 126 28.45 -12.53 -12.49
CA SER A 126 28.83 -12.16 -11.12
C SER A 126 27.88 -11.25 -10.33
N VAL A 127 27.02 -11.93 -9.59
CA VAL A 127 26.59 -11.57 -8.24
C VAL A 127 27.82 -11.27 -7.38
N LEU A 128 28.12 -9.98 -7.12
CA LEU A 128 28.64 -9.48 -5.84
C LEU A 128 28.83 -7.96 -5.90
N LEU A 129 28.51 -7.31 -4.78
CA LEU A 129 28.87 -5.93 -4.40
C LEU A 129 28.09 -4.81 -5.09
N LEU A 130 27.14 -4.23 -4.35
CA LEU A 130 27.04 -2.77 -4.15
C LEU A 130 26.33 -2.48 -2.82
N LEU A 131 27.00 -2.88 -1.72
CA LEU A 131 26.86 -2.25 -0.41
C LEU A 131 28.20 -1.55 -0.11
N SER A 132 28.48 -0.47 -0.83
CA SER A 132 29.58 0.43 -0.47
C SER A 132 29.30 1.84 -0.99
N GLY A 133 28.87 2.70 -0.06
CA GLY A 133 29.23 4.12 -0.07
C GLY A 133 28.65 4.99 -1.18
N ALA A 134 27.41 5.43 -1.01
CA ALA A 134 26.99 6.74 -1.52
C ALA A 134 26.68 7.64 -0.30
N PRO A 135 27.33 8.82 -0.17
CA PRO A 135 27.02 9.75 0.91
C PRO A 135 25.59 10.25 0.71
N PHE A 136 24.73 9.92 1.67
CA PHE A 136 23.36 10.42 1.76
C PHE A 136 23.41 11.95 1.97
N THR A 137 23.51 12.72 0.87
CA THR A 137 23.37 14.17 0.92
C THR A 137 21.91 14.48 1.24
N ARG A 138 21.72 14.95 2.47
CA ARG A 138 20.52 15.54 3.06
C ARG A 138 19.98 16.65 2.15
N ARG A 139 19.10 16.32 1.19
CA ARG A 139 18.24 17.32 0.55
C ARG A 139 16.86 17.21 1.19
N GLY A 140 16.57 18.20 2.03
CA GLY A 140 15.29 18.36 2.69
C GLY A 140 14.20 18.51 1.63
N TYR A 141 13.20 17.65 1.72
CA TYR A 141 11.99 17.83 0.95
C TYR A 141 10.98 18.56 1.85
N HIS A 142 10.72 19.80 1.46
CA HIS A 142 9.58 20.59 1.90
C HIS A 142 8.37 20.06 1.13
N TRP A 143 7.30 19.72 1.85
CA TRP A 143 5.97 19.49 1.28
C TRP A 143 5.04 20.51 1.92
N GLU A 144 4.66 21.51 1.13
CA GLU A 144 3.42 22.25 1.32
C GLU A 144 2.22 21.39 0.87
#